data_AF-A0A951I2E1-F1
#
_entry.id   AF-A0A951I2E1-F1
#
_cell.length_a   1.000
_cell.length_b   1.000
_cell.length_c   1.000
_cell.angle_alpha   90.00
_cell.angle_beta   90.00
_cell.angle_gamma   90.00
#
_symmetry.space_group_name_H-M   'P 1'
#
loop_
_entity.id
_entity.type
_entity.pdbx_description
1 polymer ?
#
loop_
_entity_poly.entity_id
_entity_poly.type
_entity_poly.pdbx_seq_one_letter_code
_entity_poly.pdbx_strand_id
1 'polypeptide(L)'
;MHGSHYRPKVFISHSTKVTDPLSACFLERLHQALTEVQNDDGAATFEVLLDRENLLTGEQWREVIREWMLSCDAAIVLLSEAATHSDYVKQEVTLLQERQRAYPDGMLLLPVSFPPVTEEKLRERMGPQQITERQIRRLTETNAHEIIEDLLSHLRLLPARTPRHKIEEYLFSLFCGPFIDDELKRISDVLKVGSLLVGAQIDRAQMIVRALLGAESETSDLRFRRLREVLDGLRLKQLDRCQRSLLLDLVFPFCWVNAEAAGKLPDIAARVPRTRAVAWAREWELSERMYLLRGYCHLRACTVYVSNLDGGVGTLPGGQDSFLWHVISCLYQEFFYHPPKGKYEEVKKRVCRKVEEREREGKPVFLIVPLDAVDKGRAQTILDEFPKVTLFIHGETLTPSEFADLEFPGADFLAPPLDLEAEDVARAEYGHLLKLIGESLDRLDDPQRFAR
;
A
#
# COMPACT_ATOMS: atom_id res chain seq x y z
N MET A 1 -14.33 -4.79 14.75
CA MET A 1 -13.41 -3.64 14.77
C MET A 1 -13.80 -2.79 13.58
N HIS A 2 -14.34 -1.59 13.80
CA HIS A 2 -14.61 -0.66 12.72
C HIS A 2 -13.24 -0.17 12.25
N GLY A 3 -12.84 -0.54 11.03
CA GLY A 3 -11.60 -0.03 10.45
C GLY A 3 -11.68 1.48 10.44
N SER A 4 -10.73 2.15 11.09
CA SER A 4 -10.62 3.61 11.01
C SER A 4 -10.22 3.96 9.59
N HIS A 5 -11.21 4.16 8.71
CA HIS A 5 -10.96 4.69 7.38
C HIS A 5 -10.28 6.04 7.55
N TYR A 6 -9.08 6.18 7.00
CA TYR A 6 -8.36 7.44 6.99
C TYR A 6 -9.24 8.52 6.34
N ARG A 7 -9.40 9.66 7.02
CA ARG A 7 -10.11 10.82 6.50
C ARG A 7 -9.09 11.88 6.10
N PRO A 8 -9.13 12.43 4.88
CA PRO A 8 -8.20 13.48 4.51
C PRO A 8 -8.27 14.66 5.47
N LYS A 9 -7.10 15.09 5.93
CA LYS A 9 -6.94 16.18 6.89
C LYS A 9 -6.94 17.52 6.16
N VAL A 10 -7.89 18.38 6.47
CA VAL A 10 -8.02 19.71 5.84
C VAL A 10 -7.68 20.78 6.87
N PHE A 11 -6.54 21.44 6.69
CA PHE A 11 -6.12 22.55 7.53
C PHE A 11 -6.69 23.88 7.02
N ILE A 12 -7.20 24.72 7.92
CA ILE A 12 -7.73 26.04 7.56
C ILE A 12 -6.90 27.14 8.22
N SER A 13 -6.00 27.73 7.43
CA SER A 13 -5.24 28.92 7.83
C SER A 13 -6.13 30.16 7.74
N HIS A 14 -6.28 30.87 8.87
CA HIS A 14 -7.08 32.08 8.96
C HIS A 14 -6.55 33.02 10.05
N SER A 15 -7.02 34.26 10.06
CA SER A 15 -6.78 35.17 11.20
C SER A 15 -7.94 35.11 12.18
N THR A 16 -7.63 34.91 13.47
CA THR A 16 -8.61 34.93 14.56
C THR A 16 -9.07 36.34 14.94
N LYS A 17 -8.46 37.39 14.37
CA LYS A 17 -8.87 38.78 14.61
C LYS A 17 -10.19 39.07 13.89
N VAL A 18 -11.30 38.82 14.58
CA VAL A 18 -12.68 39.09 14.12
C VAL A 18 -12.89 40.60 13.98
N THR A 19 -12.41 41.14 12.88
CA THR A 19 -12.65 42.54 12.46
C THR A 19 -13.48 42.58 11.17
N ASP A 20 -13.63 41.44 10.49
CA ASP A 20 -14.40 41.30 9.25
C ASP A 20 -15.51 40.25 9.42
N PRO A 21 -16.80 40.66 9.48
CA PRO A 21 -17.94 39.76 9.55
C PRO A 21 -18.06 38.80 8.36
N LEU A 22 -17.61 39.21 7.17
CA LEU A 22 -17.70 38.38 5.97
C LEU A 22 -16.75 37.18 6.08
N SER A 23 -15.49 37.42 6.49
CA SER A 23 -14.51 36.36 6.73
C SER A 23 -14.95 35.38 7.82
N ALA A 24 -15.52 35.87 8.91
CA ALA A 24 -16.05 35.01 9.96
C ALA A 24 -17.23 34.15 9.47
N CYS A 25 -18.20 34.75 8.79
CA CYS A 25 -19.36 34.03 8.25
C CYS A 25 -18.95 32.96 7.22
N PHE A 26 -17.99 33.28 6.34
CA PHE A 26 -17.48 32.31 5.36
C PHE A 26 -16.75 31.15 6.04
N LEU A 27 -15.90 31.43 7.05
CA LEU A 27 -15.19 30.39 7.79
C LEU A 27 -16.16 29.40 8.45
N GLU A 28 -17.20 29.89 9.13
CA GLU A 28 -18.20 29.02 9.76
C GLU A 28 -18.93 28.15 8.72
N ARG A 29 -19.34 28.75 7.59
CA ARG A 29 -20.00 28.00 6.51
C ARG A 29 -19.09 26.96 5.88
N LEU A 30 -17.82 27.29 5.68
CA LEU A 30 -16.82 26.36 5.15
C LEU A 30 -16.57 25.22 6.14
N HIS A 31 -16.40 25.53 7.42
CA HIS A 31 -16.22 24.53 8.47
C HIS A 31 -17.41 23.57 8.54
N GLN A 32 -18.63 24.12 8.58
CA GLN A 32 -19.86 23.33 8.57
C GLN A 32 -19.93 22.42 7.33
N ALA A 33 -19.70 22.97 6.14
CA ALA A 33 -19.75 22.20 4.91
C ALA A 33 -18.72 21.07 4.88
N LEU A 34 -17.49 21.29 5.38
CA LEU A 34 -16.46 20.24 5.45
C LEU A 34 -16.83 19.11 6.42
N THR A 35 -17.45 19.46 7.56
CA THR A 35 -17.82 18.49 8.60
C THR A 35 -19.09 17.71 8.26
N GLU A 36 -20.01 18.30 7.48
CA GLU A 36 -21.26 17.67 7.05
C GLU A 36 -21.12 16.77 5.81
N VAL A 37 -20.02 16.89 5.04
CA VAL A 37 -19.78 16.03 3.89
C VAL A 37 -19.50 14.60 4.35
N GLN A 38 -20.34 13.67 3.92
CA GLN A 38 -20.28 12.26 4.24
C GLN A 38 -19.89 11.42 3.01
N ASN A 39 -19.18 10.32 3.25
CA ASN A 39 -18.93 9.29 2.24
C ASN A 39 -20.16 8.37 2.07
N ASP A 40 -20.07 7.41 1.15
CA ASP A 40 -21.15 6.46 0.85
C ASP A 40 -21.59 5.62 2.08
N ASP A 41 -20.72 5.49 3.07
CA ASP A 41 -20.98 4.78 4.34
C ASP A 41 -21.60 5.68 5.42
N GLY A 42 -21.88 6.96 5.11
CA GLY A 42 -22.43 7.94 6.05
C GLY A 42 -21.42 8.48 7.07
N ALA A 43 -20.14 8.14 6.95
CA ALA A 43 -19.07 8.67 7.79
C ALA A 43 -18.57 10.02 7.26
N ALA A 44 -18.15 10.92 8.14
CA ALA A 44 -17.55 12.20 7.73
C ALA A 44 -16.35 11.95 6.79
N THR A 45 -16.34 12.63 5.65
CA THR A 45 -15.31 12.45 4.62
C THR A 45 -13.97 13.02 5.04
N PHE A 46 -13.96 14.19 5.70
CA PHE A 46 -12.76 14.93 6.05
C PHE A 46 -12.53 15.01 7.56
N GLU A 47 -11.27 15.16 7.96
CA GLU A 47 -10.86 15.58 9.30
C GLU A 47 -10.46 17.06 9.23
N VAL A 48 -11.22 17.94 9.86
CA VAL A 48 -10.97 19.40 9.77
C VAL A 48 -10.05 19.86 10.90
N LEU A 49 -8.92 20.45 10.53
CA LEU A 49 -7.92 20.97 11.45
C LEU A 49 -8.07 22.49 11.55
N LEU A 50 -8.85 22.93 12.56
CA LEU A 50 -9.16 24.33 12.82
C LEU A 50 -8.79 24.73 14.26
N ASP A 51 -8.10 25.85 14.40
CA ASP A 51 -7.54 26.43 15.65
C ASP A 51 -8.57 26.61 16.79
N ARG A 52 -9.86 26.75 16.48
CA ARG A 52 -10.91 27.05 17.47
C ARG A 52 -11.34 25.86 18.33
N GLU A 53 -11.25 24.65 17.81
CA GLU A 53 -11.94 23.49 18.40
C GLU A 53 -10.99 22.45 19.00
N ASN A 54 -9.74 22.41 18.56
CA ASN A 54 -8.85 21.26 18.79
C ASN A 54 -7.63 21.56 19.68
N LEU A 55 -7.49 22.77 20.21
CA LEU A 55 -6.39 23.11 21.13
C LEU A 55 -6.84 23.05 22.59
N LEU A 56 -6.15 22.25 23.40
CA LEU A 56 -6.40 22.23 24.84
C LEU A 56 -5.71 23.43 25.52
N THR A 57 -6.40 24.05 26.47
CA THR A 57 -5.84 25.13 27.29
C THR A 57 -4.56 24.65 27.99
N GLY A 58 -3.42 25.28 27.65
CA GLY A 58 -2.11 24.97 28.24
C GLY A 58 -1.14 24.23 27.32
N GLU A 59 -1.57 23.80 26.13
CA GLU A 59 -0.67 23.22 25.12
C GLU A 59 0.19 24.29 24.43
N GLN A 60 1.35 23.85 23.92
CA GLN A 60 2.17 24.66 23.03
C GLN A 60 1.49 24.74 21.65
N TRP A 61 0.41 25.50 21.55
CA TRP A 61 -0.47 25.57 20.37
C TRP A 61 0.25 25.78 19.04
N ARG A 62 1.38 26.49 19.03
CA ARG A 62 2.20 26.69 17.83
C ARG A 62 2.81 25.40 17.30
N GLU A 63 3.19 24.48 18.19
CA GLU A 63 3.72 23.18 17.81
C GLU A 63 2.61 22.31 17.21
N VAL A 64 1.42 22.33 17.82
CA VAL A 64 0.24 21.62 17.33
C VAL A 64 -0.20 22.11 15.95
N ILE A 65 -0.33 23.43 15.74
CA ILE A 65 -0.71 23.96 14.41
C ILE A 65 0.39 23.67 13.38
N ARG A 66 1.66 23.72 13.78
CA ARG A 66 2.76 23.31 12.89
C ARG A 66 2.61 21.82 12.51
N GLU A 67 2.29 20.95 13.44
CA GLU A 67 2.01 19.54 13.17
C GLU A 67 0.82 19.36 12.22
N TRP A 68 -0.26 20.13 12.40
CA TRP A 68 -1.41 20.12 11.49
C TRP A 68 -1.03 20.54 10.06
N MET A 69 -0.22 21.58 9.90
CA MET A 69 0.28 22.00 8.59
C MET A 69 1.17 20.96 7.92
N LEU A 70 1.92 20.19 8.72
CA LEU A 70 2.80 19.13 8.24
C LEU A 70 2.05 17.84 7.94
N SER A 71 0.87 17.65 8.55
CA SER A 71 0.06 16.43 8.43
C SER A 71 -1.17 16.53 7.55
N CYS A 72 -1.59 17.73 7.17
CA CYS A 72 -2.77 17.91 6.34
C CYS A 72 -2.60 17.35 4.92
N ASP A 73 -3.68 16.86 4.31
CA ASP A 73 -3.75 16.54 2.88
C ASP A 73 -4.04 17.76 2.03
N ALA A 74 -4.77 18.70 2.62
CA ALA A 74 -5.05 19.97 2.01
C ALA A 74 -4.96 21.10 3.01
N ALA A 75 -4.61 22.28 2.51
CA ALA A 75 -4.74 23.51 3.25
C ALA A 75 -5.57 24.53 2.47
N ILE A 76 -6.56 25.10 3.16
CA ILE A 76 -7.32 26.25 2.69
C ILE A 76 -6.75 27.49 3.40
N VAL A 77 -6.36 28.49 2.63
CA VAL A 77 -5.79 29.73 3.17
C VAL A 77 -6.76 30.87 2.95
N LEU A 78 -7.33 31.40 4.04
CA LEU A 78 -8.30 32.50 4.01
C LEU A 78 -7.57 33.85 4.13
N LEU A 79 -7.37 34.50 2.99
CA LEU A 79 -6.63 35.75 2.83
C LEU A 79 -7.54 36.97 3.03
N SER A 80 -8.01 37.16 4.25
CA SER A 80 -8.67 38.41 4.68
C SER A 80 -7.66 39.53 4.91
N GLU A 81 -8.13 40.78 5.03
CA GLU A 81 -7.23 41.90 5.32
C GLU A 81 -6.39 41.65 6.59
N ALA A 82 -7.02 41.18 7.67
CA ALA A 82 -6.33 40.82 8.90
C ALA A 82 -5.32 39.68 8.71
N ALA A 83 -5.64 38.67 7.88
CA ALA A 83 -4.73 37.57 7.57
C ALA A 83 -3.49 38.03 6.80
N THR A 84 -3.64 38.94 5.83
CA THR A 84 -2.50 39.48 5.06
C THR A 84 -1.50 40.29 5.91
N HIS A 85 -1.95 40.80 7.05
CA HIS A 85 -1.11 41.52 8.02
C HIS A 85 -0.56 40.62 9.13
N SER A 86 -1.00 39.36 9.21
CA SER A 86 -0.58 38.44 10.26
C SER A 86 0.74 37.79 9.90
N ASP A 87 1.80 38.07 10.67
CA ASP A 87 3.09 37.38 10.52
C ASP A 87 2.97 35.86 10.72
N TYR A 88 2.00 35.45 11.53
CA TYR A 88 1.67 34.04 11.73
C TYR A 88 1.15 33.40 10.44
N VAL A 89 0.12 33.99 9.80
CA VAL A 89 -0.42 33.49 8.53
C VAL A 89 0.65 33.50 7.44
N LYS A 90 1.52 34.52 7.40
CA LYS A 90 2.65 34.54 6.45
C LYS A 90 3.59 33.35 6.65
N GLN A 91 3.90 33.01 7.91
CA GLN A 91 4.73 31.84 8.23
C GLN A 91 4.04 30.53 7.83
N GLU A 92 2.74 30.39 8.11
CA GLU A 92 1.95 29.22 7.70
C GLU A 92 1.95 29.06 6.18
N VAL A 93 1.65 30.12 5.43
CA VAL A 93 1.65 30.09 3.96
C VAL A 93 3.03 29.69 3.42
N THR A 94 4.11 30.24 3.99
CA THR A 94 5.47 29.89 3.59
C THR A 94 5.69 28.38 3.74
N LEU A 95 5.36 27.81 4.90
CA LEU A 95 5.53 26.39 5.17
C LEU A 95 4.67 25.51 4.26
N LEU A 96 3.40 25.85 4.10
CA LEU A 96 2.45 25.10 3.27
C LEU A 96 2.89 25.09 1.80
N GLN A 97 3.46 26.19 1.31
CA GLN A 97 4.01 26.23 -0.04
C GLN A 97 5.28 25.42 -0.21
N GLU A 98 6.22 25.49 0.73
CA GLU A 98 7.43 24.68 0.70
C GLU A 98 7.07 23.18 0.68
N ARG A 99 6.11 22.77 1.51
CA ARG A 99 5.61 21.39 1.55
C ARG A 99 4.96 20.99 0.24
N GLN A 100 4.08 21.82 -0.32
CA GLN A 100 3.43 21.52 -1.60
C GLN A 100 4.45 21.47 -2.76
N ARG A 101 5.51 22.30 -2.76
CA ARG A 101 6.59 22.21 -3.75
C ARG A 101 7.40 20.93 -3.62
N ALA A 102 7.66 20.50 -2.38
CA ALA A 102 8.37 19.25 -2.12
C ALA A 102 7.52 18.02 -2.46
N TYR A 103 6.19 18.13 -2.40
CA TYR A 103 5.27 17.03 -2.67
C TYR A 103 4.01 17.48 -3.46
N PRO A 104 4.17 17.81 -4.76
CA PRO A 104 3.09 18.42 -5.56
C PRO A 104 1.82 17.58 -5.64
N ASP A 105 1.94 16.25 -5.66
CA ASP A 105 0.83 15.32 -5.87
C ASP A 105 0.16 14.86 -4.57
N GLY A 106 0.69 15.22 -3.40
CA GLY A 106 0.13 14.73 -2.13
C GLY A 106 -0.10 15.79 -1.07
N MET A 107 -0.13 17.05 -1.48
CA MET A 107 -0.74 18.12 -0.71
C MET A 107 -1.43 19.15 -1.63
N LEU A 108 -2.71 19.42 -1.38
CA LEU A 108 -3.46 20.46 -2.08
C LEU A 108 -3.40 21.79 -1.32
N LEU A 109 -3.21 22.91 -2.02
CA LEU A 109 -3.16 24.25 -1.41
C LEU A 109 -4.14 25.19 -2.13
N LEU A 110 -5.19 25.60 -1.42
CA LEU A 110 -6.34 26.33 -1.97
C LEU A 110 -6.47 27.73 -1.32
N PRO A 111 -5.92 28.78 -1.95
CA PRO A 111 -6.05 30.15 -1.44
C PRO A 111 -7.40 30.80 -1.81
N VAL A 112 -8.02 31.48 -0.83
CA VAL A 112 -9.27 32.24 -0.99
C VAL A 112 -9.05 33.66 -0.48
N SER A 113 -9.25 34.69 -1.32
CA SER A 113 -9.08 36.10 -0.93
C SER A 113 -10.41 36.80 -0.69
N PHE A 114 -10.44 37.68 0.31
CA PHE A 114 -11.63 38.44 0.72
C PHE A 114 -11.50 39.91 0.33
N PRO A 115 -12.59 40.61 -0.05
CA PRO A 115 -12.55 42.06 -0.23
C PRO A 115 -12.12 42.77 1.07
N PRO A 116 -11.36 43.89 1.00
CA PRO A 116 -10.87 44.57 -0.19
C PRO A 116 -9.46 44.12 -0.62
N VAL A 117 -9.06 42.88 -0.32
CA VAL A 117 -7.74 42.33 -0.68
C VAL A 117 -7.68 42.06 -2.18
N THR A 118 -6.93 42.89 -2.90
CA THR A 118 -6.65 42.72 -4.33
C THR A 118 -5.36 41.95 -4.55
N GLU A 119 -5.08 41.54 -5.78
CA GLU A 119 -3.80 40.89 -6.12
C GLU A 119 -2.60 41.81 -5.86
N GLU A 120 -2.74 43.11 -6.12
CA GLU A 120 -1.70 44.10 -5.84
C GLU A 120 -1.40 44.15 -4.34
N LYS A 121 -2.44 44.18 -3.50
CA LYS A 121 -2.28 44.15 -2.05
C LYS A 121 -1.66 42.84 -1.56
N LEU A 122 -2.00 41.71 -2.18
CA LEU A 122 -1.36 40.42 -1.86
C LEU A 122 0.11 40.41 -2.25
N ARG A 123 0.45 40.95 -3.42
CA ARG A 123 1.85 41.06 -3.86
C ARG A 123 2.66 42.00 -2.96
N GLU A 124 2.07 43.09 -2.52
CA GLU A 124 2.68 44.03 -1.58
C GLU A 124 2.91 43.39 -0.21
N ARG A 125 1.89 42.73 0.36
CA ARG A 125 1.91 42.26 1.76
C ARG A 125 2.46 40.84 1.93
N MET A 126 2.36 40.01 0.89
CA MET A 126 2.69 38.58 0.88
C MET A 126 3.54 38.18 -0.34
N GLY A 127 4.19 39.14 -1.00
CA GLY A 127 5.07 38.89 -2.15
C GLY A 127 6.14 37.81 -1.91
N PRO A 128 6.85 37.81 -0.76
CA PRO A 128 7.84 36.76 -0.45
C PRO A 128 7.25 35.36 -0.38
N GLN A 129 5.97 35.25 0.01
CA GLN A 129 5.23 34.00 0.06
C GLN A 129 4.73 33.58 -1.32
N GLN A 130 4.92 34.33 -2.41
CA GLN A 130 4.56 33.92 -3.78
C GLN A 130 3.15 33.34 -3.96
N ILE A 131 2.20 33.67 -3.08
CA ILE A 131 0.85 33.08 -3.08
C ILE A 131 0.03 33.50 -4.31
N THR A 132 0.40 34.62 -4.92
CA THR A 132 -0.20 35.11 -6.17
C THR A 132 0.23 34.34 -7.41
N GLU A 133 1.22 33.45 -7.34
CA GLU A 133 1.57 32.53 -8.43
C GLU A 133 0.56 31.38 -8.58
N ARG A 134 -0.42 31.29 -7.67
CA ARG A 134 -1.50 30.31 -7.70
C ARG A 134 -2.81 30.92 -8.13
N GLN A 135 -3.71 30.08 -8.62
CA GLN A 135 -5.10 30.48 -8.84
C GLN A 135 -5.78 30.73 -7.48
N ILE A 136 -6.15 31.99 -7.24
CA ILE A 136 -6.84 32.42 -6.01
C ILE A 136 -8.33 32.58 -6.29
N ARG A 137 -9.18 31.94 -5.47
CA ARG A 137 -10.63 32.19 -5.50
C ARG A 137 -10.94 33.51 -4.79
N ARG A 138 -11.69 34.40 -5.43
CA ARG A 138 -12.05 35.71 -4.87
C ARG A 138 -13.46 35.68 -4.34
N LEU A 139 -13.61 35.85 -3.03
CA LEU A 139 -14.91 35.98 -2.40
C LEU A 139 -15.57 37.31 -2.77
N THR A 140 -16.88 37.25 -2.96
CA THR A 140 -17.79 38.39 -3.10
C THR A 140 -18.99 38.13 -2.19
N GLU A 141 -19.86 39.13 -2.03
CA GLU A 141 -21.06 39.00 -1.20
C GLU A 141 -22.01 37.88 -1.67
N THR A 142 -21.97 37.50 -2.96
CA THR A 142 -22.95 36.60 -3.57
C THR A 142 -22.43 35.20 -3.92
N ASN A 143 -21.11 34.97 -3.92
CA ASN A 143 -20.53 33.72 -4.44
C ASN A 143 -19.94 32.79 -3.35
N ALA A 144 -20.22 33.04 -2.07
CA ALA A 144 -19.70 32.21 -0.97
C ALA A 144 -20.01 30.72 -1.14
N HIS A 145 -21.24 30.38 -1.55
CA HIS A 145 -21.64 28.99 -1.74
C HIS A 145 -20.91 28.33 -2.93
N GLU A 146 -20.78 29.04 -4.05
CA GLU A 146 -20.07 28.57 -5.24
C GLU A 146 -18.61 28.26 -4.93
N ILE A 147 -17.93 29.13 -4.18
CA ILE A 147 -16.54 28.89 -3.76
C ILE A 147 -16.45 27.68 -2.85
N ILE A 148 -17.37 27.50 -1.89
CA ILE A 148 -17.35 26.32 -1.00
C ILE A 148 -17.53 25.04 -1.82
N GLU A 149 -18.48 24.99 -2.75
CA GLU A 149 -18.67 23.81 -3.60
C GLU A 149 -17.47 23.52 -4.50
N ASP A 150 -16.84 24.55 -5.07
CA ASP A 150 -15.61 24.43 -5.86
C ASP A 150 -14.47 23.86 -5.00
N LEU A 151 -14.26 24.39 -3.79
CA LEU A 151 -13.29 23.85 -2.83
C LEU A 151 -13.58 22.38 -2.50
N LEU A 152 -14.83 22.04 -2.19
CA LEU A 152 -15.24 20.66 -1.92
C LEU A 152 -15.01 19.74 -3.12
N SER A 153 -15.25 20.22 -4.34
CA SER A 153 -15.01 19.45 -5.56
C SER A 153 -13.53 19.07 -5.69
N HIS A 154 -12.62 19.99 -5.39
CA HIS A 154 -11.18 19.71 -5.39
C HIS A 154 -10.77 18.81 -4.22
N LEU A 155 -11.33 19.00 -3.03
CA LEU A 155 -11.03 18.17 -1.87
C LEU A 155 -11.52 16.73 -2.02
N ARG A 156 -12.65 16.51 -2.72
CA ARG A 156 -13.16 15.16 -3.05
C ARG A 156 -12.22 14.39 -3.99
N LEU A 157 -11.34 15.09 -4.70
CA LEU A 157 -10.30 14.47 -5.54
C LEU A 157 -9.04 14.11 -4.73
N LEU A 158 -8.94 14.50 -3.45
CA LEU A 158 -7.80 14.10 -2.64
C LEU A 158 -7.75 12.57 -2.58
N PRO A 159 -6.58 11.97 -2.86
CA PRO A 159 -6.44 10.55 -2.66
C PRO A 159 -6.63 10.29 -1.16
N ALA A 160 -7.59 9.44 -0.81
CA ALA A 160 -7.68 8.97 0.56
C ALA A 160 -6.30 8.41 0.94
N ARG A 161 -5.64 8.95 1.98
CA ARG A 161 -4.47 8.25 2.59
C ARG A 161 -4.92 7.05 3.42
N THR A 162 -5.98 6.39 2.99
CA THR A 162 -6.15 4.99 3.32
C THR A 162 -4.89 4.30 2.85
N PRO A 163 -4.24 3.48 3.70
CA PRO A 163 -3.29 2.52 3.22
C PRO A 163 -3.88 1.87 1.98
N ARG A 164 -3.18 1.95 0.84
CA ARG A 164 -3.67 1.36 -0.42
C ARG A 164 -4.01 -0.10 -0.23
N HIS A 165 -3.37 -0.72 0.77
CA HIS A 165 -3.54 -2.09 1.18
C HIS A 165 -2.94 -2.36 2.57
N LYS A 166 -3.21 -3.54 3.12
CA LYS A 166 -2.77 -3.97 4.46
C LYS A 166 -1.25 -3.93 4.66
N ILE A 167 -0.45 -4.13 3.60
CA ILE A 167 1.00 -3.97 3.70
C ILE A 167 1.40 -2.52 4.03
N GLU A 168 0.80 -1.50 3.39
CA GLU A 168 1.09 -0.10 3.69
C GLU A 168 0.69 0.23 5.14
N GLU A 169 -0.44 -0.30 5.61
CA GLU A 169 -0.90 -0.13 7.00
C GLU A 169 0.08 -0.73 7.99
N TYR A 170 0.53 -1.96 7.72
CA TYR A 170 1.49 -2.65 8.57
C TYR A 170 2.83 -1.94 8.62
N LEU A 171 3.36 -1.54 7.47
CA LEU A 171 4.62 -0.80 7.39
C LEU A 171 4.49 0.57 8.06
N PHE A 172 3.37 1.26 7.87
CA PHE A 172 3.10 2.53 8.56
C PHE A 172 3.10 2.34 10.08
N SER A 173 2.40 1.33 10.59
CA SER A 173 2.43 0.99 12.02
C SER A 173 3.83 0.63 12.50
N LEU A 174 4.65 -0.02 11.66
CA LEU A 174 6.04 -0.32 11.97
C LEU A 174 6.83 0.99 12.14
N PHE A 175 6.80 1.89 11.15
CA PHE A 175 7.55 3.16 11.15
C PHE A 175 7.03 4.20 12.15
N CYS A 176 5.74 4.15 12.51
CA CYS A 176 5.16 4.95 13.59
C CYS A 176 5.43 4.37 14.99
N GLY A 177 6.07 3.19 15.08
CA GLY A 177 6.42 2.53 16.33
C GLY A 177 7.57 3.22 17.08
N PRO A 178 8.50 2.48 17.71
CA PRO A 178 9.51 3.02 18.62
C PRO A 178 10.63 3.82 17.92
N PHE A 179 10.40 4.33 16.72
CA PHE A 179 11.36 5.08 15.94
C PHE A 179 11.60 6.46 16.53
N ILE A 180 12.87 6.86 16.68
CA ILE A 180 13.24 8.23 17.03
C ILE A 180 13.17 9.07 15.75
N ASP A 181 12.72 10.32 15.88
CA ASP A 181 12.52 11.25 14.76
C ASP A 181 13.76 11.35 13.84
N ASP A 182 14.97 11.27 14.43
CA ASP A 182 16.25 11.32 13.73
C ASP A 182 16.48 10.14 12.77
N GLU A 183 16.03 8.92 13.09
CA GLU A 183 16.17 7.80 12.16
C GLU A 183 15.22 7.92 10.99
N LEU A 184 13.96 8.28 11.26
CA LEU A 184 13.00 8.53 10.19
C LEU A 184 13.49 9.68 9.31
N LYS A 185 14.07 10.74 9.90
CA LYS A 185 14.70 11.83 9.14
C LYS A 185 15.80 11.31 8.22
N ARG A 186 16.72 10.50 8.73
CA ARG A 186 17.79 9.94 7.90
C ARG A 186 17.26 9.03 6.79
N ILE A 187 16.25 8.20 7.06
CA ILE A 187 15.61 7.36 6.05
C ILE A 187 14.90 8.23 5.01
N SER A 188 14.25 9.31 5.44
CA SER A 188 13.60 10.29 4.57
C SER A 188 14.60 10.98 3.63
N ASP A 189 15.76 11.38 4.15
CA ASP A 189 16.85 11.99 3.39
C ASP A 189 17.41 11.03 2.34
N VAL A 190 17.60 9.75 2.73
CA VAL A 190 18.01 8.64 1.85
C VAL A 190 17.02 8.45 0.70
N LEU A 191 15.73 8.36 1.03
CA LEU A 191 14.67 8.17 0.03
C LEU A 191 14.36 9.45 -0.77
N LYS A 192 14.95 10.59 -0.37
CA LYS A 192 14.68 11.92 -0.92
C LYS A 192 13.19 12.29 -0.89
N VAL A 193 12.45 11.84 0.13
CA VAL A 193 11.01 12.10 0.27
C VAL A 193 10.71 13.44 0.93
N GLY A 194 11.58 14.43 0.72
CA GLY A 194 11.45 15.77 1.29
C GLY A 194 11.93 15.86 2.75
N SER A 195 12.48 17.01 3.10
CA SER A 195 12.83 17.34 4.49
C SER A 195 11.59 17.86 5.21
N LEU A 196 10.81 16.97 5.82
CA LEU A 196 9.74 17.40 6.72
C LEU A 196 10.35 18.02 7.99
N LEU A 197 9.70 19.06 8.52
CA LEU A 197 10.10 19.68 9.78
C LEU A 197 10.10 18.67 10.95
N VAL A 198 10.84 19.01 12.01
CA VAL A 198 10.87 18.26 13.27
C VAL A 198 9.46 18.14 13.84
N GLY A 199 9.08 16.93 14.29
CA GLY A 199 7.77 16.63 14.88
C GLY A 199 6.73 16.03 13.90
N ALA A 200 7.00 15.98 12.60
CA ALA A 200 6.12 15.35 11.61
C ALA A 200 6.40 13.84 11.43
N GLN A 201 6.51 13.09 12.54
CA GLN A 201 6.87 11.68 12.52
C GLN A 201 5.89 10.84 11.69
N ILE A 202 4.58 11.07 11.88
CA ILE A 202 3.52 10.34 11.19
C ILE A 202 3.60 10.52 9.68
N ASP A 203 3.72 11.76 9.20
CA ASP A 203 3.84 12.03 7.77
C ASP A 203 5.12 11.46 7.19
N ARG A 204 6.23 11.59 7.93
CA ARG A 204 7.50 11.04 7.48
C ARG A 204 7.42 9.52 7.35
N ALA A 205 6.84 8.84 8.32
CA ALA A 205 6.57 7.40 8.23
C ALA A 205 5.72 7.07 7.00
N GLN A 206 4.62 7.80 6.77
CA GLN A 206 3.77 7.59 5.59
C GLN A 206 4.53 7.79 4.27
N MET A 207 5.33 8.85 4.17
CA MET A 207 6.13 9.17 2.98
C MET A 207 7.20 8.11 2.72
N ILE A 208 7.88 7.65 3.77
CA ILE A 208 8.85 6.54 3.70
C ILE A 208 8.16 5.29 3.17
N VAL A 209 7.03 4.89 3.75
CA VAL A 209 6.30 3.69 3.33
C VAL A 209 5.86 3.80 1.87
N ARG A 210 5.31 4.94 1.47
CA ARG A 210 4.89 5.16 0.08
C ARG A 210 6.05 5.16 -0.91
N ALA A 211 7.20 5.70 -0.52
CA ALA A 211 8.38 5.65 -1.38
C ALA A 211 8.96 4.24 -1.49
N LEU A 212 8.93 3.46 -0.40
CA LEU A 212 9.34 2.05 -0.42
C LEU A 212 8.42 1.21 -1.32
N LEU A 213 7.11 1.41 -1.24
CA LEU A 213 6.12 0.67 -2.03
C LEU A 213 5.94 1.23 -3.46
N GLY A 214 6.33 2.47 -3.71
CA GLY A 214 6.23 3.15 -5.00
C GLY A 214 7.42 2.97 -5.93
N ALA A 215 8.37 2.09 -5.59
CA ALA A 215 9.60 1.88 -6.35
C ALA A 215 9.40 1.29 -7.76
N GLU A 216 8.16 0.92 -8.12
CA GLU A 216 7.79 0.34 -9.42
C GLU A 216 8.00 1.28 -10.61
N SER A 217 7.88 2.59 -10.40
CA SER A 217 8.09 3.59 -11.45
C SER A 217 9.56 3.82 -11.78
N GLU A 218 10.48 3.20 -11.03
CA GLU A 218 11.92 3.35 -11.19
C GLU A 218 12.49 2.24 -12.07
N THR A 219 12.99 2.59 -13.25
CA THR A 219 13.51 1.65 -14.24
C THR A 219 14.99 1.27 -14.00
N SER A 220 15.43 1.04 -12.75
CA SER A 220 16.85 0.76 -12.46
C SER A 220 17.11 0.12 -11.09
N ASP A 221 18.39 -0.19 -10.81
CA ASP A 221 18.92 -0.60 -9.49
C ASP A 221 18.60 0.35 -8.33
N LEU A 222 18.11 1.57 -8.62
CA LEU A 222 17.78 2.57 -7.60
C LEU A 222 16.77 2.04 -6.58
N ARG A 223 15.79 1.23 -7.01
CA ARG A 223 14.79 0.59 -6.15
C ARG A 223 15.41 -0.31 -5.09
N PHE A 224 16.36 -1.16 -5.47
CA PHE A 224 17.07 -2.04 -4.55
C PHE A 224 18.03 -1.27 -3.65
N ARG A 225 18.71 -0.24 -4.21
CA ARG A 225 19.58 0.65 -3.44
C ARG A 225 18.83 1.37 -2.33
N ARG A 226 17.65 1.92 -2.61
CA ARG A 226 16.80 2.58 -1.61
C ARG A 226 16.44 1.63 -0.48
N LEU A 227 15.94 0.44 -0.81
CA LEU A 227 15.62 -0.58 0.18
C LEU A 227 16.85 -0.98 1.01
N ARG A 228 18.02 -1.12 0.38
CA ARG A 228 19.29 -1.40 1.04
C ARG A 228 19.68 -0.30 2.03
N GLU A 229 19.60 0.96 1.62
CA GLU A 229 19.95 2.11 2.45
C GLU A 229 18.97 2.26 3.63
N VAL A 230 17.68 1.98 3.42
CA VAL A 230 16.70 1.90 4.52
C VAL A 230 17.05 0.76 5.48
N LEU A 231 17.28 -0.45 5.00
CA LEU A 231 17.59 -1.62 5.85
C LEU A 231 18.91 -1.46 6.62
N ASP A 232 19.94 -0.93 5.97
CA ASP A 232 21.20 -0.59 6.63
C ASP A 232 20.98 0.50 7.67
N GLY A 233 20.12 1.47 7.36
CA GLY A 233 19.73 2.47 8.31
C GLY A 233 19.02 1.91 9.55
N LEU A 234 18.12 0.97 9.36
CA LEU A 234 17.37 0.33 10.44
C LEU A 234 18.23 -0.62 11.30
N ARG A 235 19.45 -0.95 10.85
CA ARG A 235 20.39 -1.83 11.57
C ARG A 235 20.83 -1.29 12.93
N LEU A 236 20.66 0.01 13.19
CA LEU A 236 21.19 0.72 14.37
C LEU A 236 20.29 0.73 15.62
N LYS A 237 19.72 -0.42 16.01
CA LYS A 237 19.19 -0.77 17.37
C LYS A 237 17.67 -0.82 17.62
N GLN A 238 16.79 -0.62 16.64
CA GLN A 238 15.34 -0.54 16.95
C GLN A 238 14.47 -1.65 16.38
N LEU A 239 14.81 -2.21 15.22
CA LEU A 239 14.13 -3.39 14.71
C LEU A 239 14.92 -4.65 15.03
N ASP A 240 14.23 -5.63 15.60
CA ASP A 240 14.80 -6.96 15.76
C ASP A 240 15.02 -7.62 14.37
N ARG A 241 15.71 -8.77 14.38
CA ARG A 241 15.99 -9.52 13.15
C ARG A 241 14.71 -9.95 12.43
N CYS A 242 13.67 -10.35 13.16
CA CYS A 242 12.39 -10.78 12.59
C CYS A 242 11.66 -9.63 11.90
N GLN A 243 11.65 -8.45 12.50
CA GLN A 243 11.02 -7.26 11.93
C GLN A 243 11.74 -6.78 10.66
N ARG A 244 13.08 -6.83 10.63
CA ARG A 244 13.86 -6.50 9.41
C ARG A 244 13.63 -7.51 8.30
N SER A 245 13.57 -8.80 8.65
CA SER A 245 13.20 -9.87 7.74
C SER A 245 11.82 -9.64 7.15
N LEU A 246 10.84 -9.30 7.99
CA LEU A 246 9.47 -9.05 7.58
C LEU A 246 9.34 -7.79 6.71
N LEU A 247 10.05 -6.71 7.05
CA LEU A 247 10.11 -5.51 6.23
C LEU A 247 10.65 -5.81 4.83
N LEU A 248 11.75 -6.55 4.75
CA LEU A 248 12.32 -7.01 3.47
C LEU A 248 11.27 -7.81 2.68
N ASP A 249 10.66 -8.81 3.30
CA ASP A 249 9.65 -9.67 2.69
C ASP A 249 8.42 -8.91 2.17
N LEU A 250 8.05 -7.82 2.83
CA LEU A 250 6.91 -7.00 2.47
C LEU A 250 7.19 -6.00 1.35
N VAL A 251 8.39 -5.40 1.35
CA VAL A 251 8.74 -4.34 0.41
C VAL A 251 9.37 -4.91 -0.87
N PHE A 252 10.14 -5.98 -0.77
CA PHE A 252 10.89 -6.53 -1.90
C PHE A 252 10.04 -6.86 -3.14
N PRO A 253 8.82 -7.43 -3.03
CA PRO A 253 7.95 -7.61 -4.20
C PRO A 253 7.70 -6.32 -4.99
N PHE A 254 7.57 -5.19 -4.29
CA PHE A 254 7.31 -3.88 -4.90
C PHE A 254 8.52 -3.32 -5.66
N CYS A 255 9.71 -3.87 -5.43
CA CYS A 255 10.91 -3.47 -6.14
C CYS A 255 11.01 -4.08 -7.53
N TRP A 256 10.42 -5.24 -7.82
CA TRP A 256 10.74 -5.94 -9.07
C TRP A 256 9.57 -6.65 -9.75
N VAL A 257 8.54 -7.04 -9.00
CA VAL A 257 7.38 -7.71 -9.56
C VAL A 257 6.57 -6.73 -10.41
N ASN A 258 6.20 -7.16 -11.62
CA ASN A 258 5.32 -6.38 -12.47
C ASN A 258 3.91 -6.24 -11.84
N ALA A 259 3.50 -5.00 -11.56
CA ALA A 259 2.24 -4.72 -10.88
C ALA A 259 1.01 -5.09 -11.71
N GLU A 260 1.06 -4.94 -13.04
CA GLU A 260 -0.06 -5.29 -13.94
C GLU A 260 -0.29 -6.80 -13.94
N ALA A 261 0.78 -7.59 -14.06
CA ALA A 261 0.73 -9.04 -14.00
C ALA A 261 0.21 -9.51 -12.63
N ALA A 262 0.83 -9.07 -11.53
CA ALA A 262 0.40 -9.45 -10.19
C ALA A 262 -1.06 -9.04 -9.89
N GLY A 263 -1.52 -7.90 -10.42
CA GLY A 263 -2.88 -7.40 -10.26
C GLY A 263 -3.97 -8.28 -10.88
N LYS A 264 -3.62 -9.20 -11.79
CA LYS A 264 -4.57 -10.16 -12.40
C LYS A 264 -4.88 -11.35 -11.48
N LEU A 265 -4.03 -11.65 -10.49
CA LEU A 265 -4.16 -12.83 -9.64
C LEU A 265 -5.42 -12.84 -8.76
N PRO A 266 -5.86 -11.71 -8.17
CA PRO A 266 -7.16 -11.63 -7.48
C PRO A 266 -8.34 -12.00 -8.37
N ASP A 267 -8.38 -11.48 -9.60
CA ASP A 267 -9.46 -11.74 -10.54
C ASP A 267 -9.49 -13.22 -10.96
N ILE A 268 -8.32 -13.81 -11.23
CA ILE A 268 -8.19 -15.23 -11.56
C ILE A 268 -8.72 -16.11 -10.42
N ALA A 269 -8.36 -15.80 -9.17
CA ALA A 269 -8.84 -16.54 -8.01
C ALA A 269 -10.34 -16.33 -7.75
N ALA A 270 -10.91 -15.20 -8.16
CA ALA A 270 -12.33 -14.90 -8.03
C ALA A 270 -13.20 -15.60 -9.10
N ARG A 271 -12.60 -16.17 -10.16
CA ARG A 271 -13.34 -16.84 -11.25
C ARG A 271 -14.21 -17.99 -10.76
N VAL A 272 -15.14 -18.38 -11.64
CA VAL A 272 -15.96 -19.58 -11.44
C VAL A 272 -15.07 -20.82 -11.23
N PRO A 273 -15.54 -21.80 -10.45
CA PRO A 273 -14.85 -23.08 -10.32
C PRO A 273 -14.45 -23.66 -11.68
N ARG A 274 -13.32 -24.36 -11.74
CA ARG A 274 -12.73 -24.98 -12.95
C ARG A 274 -12.04 -24.05 -13.94
N THR A 275 -12.02 -22.74 -13.72
CA THR A 275 -11.25 -21.78 -14.52
C THR A 275 -10.27 -20.97 -13.67
N ARG A 276 -9.88 -21.51 -12.52
CA ARG A 276 -8.96 -20.88 -11.58
C ARG A 276 -7.55 -21.42 -11.81
N ALA A 277 -6.95 -21.04 -12.92
CA ALA A 277 -5.60 -21.46 -13.27
C ALA A 277 -4.82 -20.32 -13.91
N VAL A 278 -3.55 -20.22 -13.56
CA VAL A 278 -2.59 -19.29 -14.16
C VAL A 278 -1.31 -20.05 -14.46
N ALA A 279 -0.64 -19.70 -15.56
CA ALA A 279 0.64 -20.25 -15.92
C ALA A 279 1.70 -19.16 -16.10
N TRP A 280 2.95 -19.55 -15.86
CA TRP A 280 4.08 -18.64 -16.04
C TRP A 280 5.41 -19.36 -16.32
N ALA A 281 6.42 -18.58 -16.71
CA ALA A 281 7.82 -18.97 -16.63
C ALA A 281 8.44 -18.47 -15.32
N ARG A 282 9.36 -19.24 -14.72
CA ARG A 282 10.23 -18.81 -13.61
C ARG A 282 11.53 -19.59 -13.56
N GLU A 283 12.58 -18.96 -13.08
CA GLU A 283 13.83 -19.61 -12.66
C GLU A 283 14.03 -19.59 -11.13
N TRP A 284 13.36 -18.67 -10.41
CA TRP A 284 13.50 -18.54 -8.97
C TRP A 284 12.27 -19.04 -8.21
N GLU A 285 12.51 -19.96 -7.26
CA GLU A 285 11.44 -20.64 -6.53
C GLU A 285 10.55 -19.75 -5.66
N LEU A 286 10.94 -18.50 -5.38
CA LEU A 286 10.15 -17.59 -4.56
C LEU A 286 9.31 -16.60 -5.38
N SER A 287 9.47 -16.59 -6.70
CA SER A 287 8.91 -15.53 -7.53
C SER A 287 7.38 -15.48 -7.43
N GLU A 288 6.69 -16.62 -7.48
CA GLU A 288 5.22 -16.69 -7.47
C GLU A 288 4.68 -16.15 -6.17
N ARG A 289 5.43 -16.36 -5.09
CA ARG A 289 5.10 -15.78 -3.80
C ARG A 289 5.27 -14.27 -3.81
N MET A 290 6.33 -13.74 -4.43
CA MET A 290 6.49 -12.30 -4.60
C MET A 290 5.32 -11.72 -5.41
N TYR A 291 4.90 -12.41 -6.47
CA TYR A 291 3.72 -12.03 -7.26
C TYR A 291 2.41 -12.09 -6.46
N LEU A 292 2.20 -13.12 -5.65
CA LEU A 292 1.04 -13.23 -4.77
C LEU A 292 1.03 -12.14 -3.69
N LEU A 293 2.17 -11.87 -3.06
CA LEU A 293 2.31 -10.78 -2.09
C LEU A 293 2.01 -9.42 -2.73
N ARG A 294 2.48 -9.19 -3.96
CA ARG A 294 2.22 -7.96 -4.72
C ARG A 294 0.77 -7.85 -5.21
N GLY A 295 0.15 -8.96 -5.62
CA GLY A 295 -1.22 -8.96 -6.16
C GLY A 295 -2.30 -8.81 -5.09
N TYR A 296 -2.11 -9.45 -3.94
CA TYR A 296 -3.07 -9.39 -2.82
C TYR A 296 -2.77 -8.29 -1.82
N CYS A 297 -1.52 -7.80 -1.82
CA CYS A 297 -1.01 -6.86 -0.85
C CYS A 297 -1.41 -7.21 0.60
N HIS A 298 -1.31 -8.50 0.92
CA HIS A 298 -1.70 -9.06 2.21
C HIS A 298 -0.65 -10.07 2.69
N LEU A 299 -0.25 -9.94 3.96
CA LEU A 299 0.60 -10.88 4.70
C LEU A 299 0.12 -12.35 4.77
N ARG A 300 -1.06 -12.68 4.24
CA ARG A 300 -1.77 -13.94 4.53
C ARG A 300 -2.37 -14.61 3.31
N ALA A 301 -1.92 -14.29 2.09
CA ALA A 301 -2.22 -15.16 0.95
C ALA A 301 -1.64 -16.55 1.26
N CYS A 302 -2.51 -17.57 1.35
CA CYS A 302 -2.08 -18.93 1.66
C CYS A 302 -1.50 -19.55 0.39
N THR A 303 -0.18 -19.61 0.33
CA THR A 303 0.53 -20.24 -0.80
C THR A 303 0.84 -21.68 -0.39
N VAL A 304 0.23 -22.65 -1.05
CA VAL A 304 0.46 -24.08 -0.80
C VAL A 304 1.36 -24.60 -1.91
N TYR A 305 2.55 -25.01 -1.52
CA TYR A 305 3.50 -25.64 -2.43
C TYR A 305 3.17 -27.12 -2.55
N VAL A 306 2.87 -27.58 -3.76
CA VAL A 306 2.93 -29.00 -4.09
C VAL A 306 4.32 -29.24 -4.64
N SER A 307 5.29 -29.39 -3.74
CA SER A 307 6.67 -29.67 -4.13
C SER A 307 6.75 -31.02 -4.83
N ASN A 308 7.55 -31.06 -5.89
CA ASN A 308 8.13 -32.23 -6.55
C ASN A 308 7.29 -33.51 -6.45
N LEU A 309 6.49 -33.78 -7.48
CA LEU A 309 6.07 -35.14 -7.81
C LEU A 309 7.26 -35.95 -8.37
N ASP A 310 8.45 -35.81 -7.77
CA ASP A 310 9.67 -36.45 -8.26
C ASP A 310 9.55 -37.95 -8.04
N GLY A 311 9.05 -38.63 -9.07
CA GLY A 311 9.36 -40.02 -9.39
C GLY A 311 8.82 -41.10 -8.46
N GLY A 312 8.00 -40.76 -7.47
CA GLY A 312 7.54 -41.69 -6.44
C GLY A 312 6.05 -42.01 -6.45
N VAL A 313 5.33 -41.83 -7.56
CA VAL A 313 3.93 -42.25 -7.70
C VAL A 313 3.88 -43.79 -7.82
N GLY A 314 4.39 -44.48 -6.80
CA GLY A 314 4.02 -45.86 -6.55
C GLY A 314 2.55 -45.87 -6.19
N THR A 315 1.78 -46.74 -6.83
CA THR A 315 0.41 -47.02 -6.38
C THR A 315 0.46 -47.31 -4.89
N LEU A 316 -0.12 -46.44 -4.06
CA LEU A 316 -0.32 -46.76 -2.67
C LEU A 316 -1.09 -48.09 -2.58
N PRO A 317 -0.79 -48.96 -1.60
CA PRO A 317 -1.53 -50.19 -1.41
C PRO A 317 -3.03 -49.86 -1.26
N GLY A 318 -3.83 -50.21 -2.27
CA GLY A 318 -5.27 -49.93 -2.30
C GLY A 318 -5.81 -49.23 -3.55
N GLY A 319 -5.00 -48.95 -4.58
CA GLY A 319 -5.49 -48.44 -5.87
C GLY A 319 -6.05 -47.01 -5.83
N GLN A 320 -5.71 -46.23 -4.80
CA GLN A 320 -6.04 -44.81 -4.72
C GLN A 320 -5.12 -44.01 -5.65
N ASP A 321 -5.67 -42.95 -6.25
CA ASP A 321 -4.89 -42.01 -7.06
C ASP A 321 -3.85 -41.31 -6.17
N SER A 322 -2.61 -41.79 -6.27
CA SER A 322 -1.46 -41.30 -5.52
C SER A 322 -1.19 -39.82 -5.77
N PHE A 323 -1.64 -39.27 -6.91
CA PHE A 323 -1.51 -37.84 -7.19
C PHE A 323 -2.43 -36.99 -6.31
N LEU A 324 -3.74 -37.29 -6.29
CA LEU A 324 -4.69 -36.55 -5.45
C LEU A 324 -4.36 -36.66 -3.96
N TRP A 325 -3.89 -37.83 -3.50
CA TRP A 325 -3.47 -37.98 -2.11
C TRP A 325 -2.26 -37.10 -1.77
N HIS A 326 -1.30 -36.95 -2.70
CA HIS A 326 -0.17 -36.03 -2.53
C HIS A 326 -0.65 -34.59 -2.39
N VAL A 327 -1.52 -34.13 -3.30
CA VAL A 327 -2.13 -32.78 -3.24
C VAL A 327 -2.83 -32.54 -1.90
N ILE A 328 -3.64 -33.50 -1.45
CA ILE A 328 -4.32 -33.46 -0.15
C ILE A 328 -3.30 -33.38 1.00
N SER A 329 -2.23 -34.16 0.93
CA SER A 329 -1.21 -34.20 1.97
C SER A 329 -0.45 -32.88 2.07
N CYS A 330 -0.09 -32.26 0.94
CA CYS A 330 0.51 -30.92 0.89
C CYS A 330 -0.42 -29.86 1.47
N LEU A 331 -1.68 -29.82 1.03
CA LEU A 331 -2.70 -28.91 1.56
C LEU A 331 -2.91 -29.11 3.07
N TYR A 332 -2.97 -30.37 3.52
CA TYR A 332 -3.14 -30.69 4.93
C TYR A 332 -1.94 -30.23 5.75
N GLN A 333 -0.72 -30.51 5.31
CA GLN A 333 0.49 -30.09 6.00
C GLN A 333 0.57 -28.57 6.11
N GLU A 334 0.22 -27.84 5.05
CA GLU A 334 0.22 -26.37 5.06
C GLU A 334 -0.84 -25.80 6.02
N PHE A 335 -2.03 -26.39 6.06
CA PHE A 335 -3.10 -25.88 6.92
C PHE A 335 -3.01 -26.29 8.39
N PHE A 336 -2.40 -27.43 8.69
CA PHE A 336 -2.41 -28.04 10.02
C PHE A 336 -1.02 -28.22 10.62
N TYR A 337 0.06 -27.88 9.90
CA TYR A 337 1.46 -27.95 10.34
C TYR A 337 1.91 -29.34 10.83
N HIS A 338 1.25 -30.40 10.36
CA HIS A 338 1.60 -31.79 10.64
C HIS A 338 1.08 -32.72 9.53
N PRO A 339 1.66 -33.91 9.32
CA PRO A 339 1.21 -34.83 8.28
C PRO A 339 -0.22 -35.34 8.58
N PRO A 340 -1.01 -35.68 7.53
CA PRO A 340 -2.35 -36.20 7.71
C PRO A 340 -2.32 -37.56 8.42
N LYS A 341 -3.31 -37.79 9.29
CA LYS A 341 -3.59 -39.08 9.93
C LYS A 341 -5.05 -39.41 9.70
N GLY A 342 -5.34 -40.64 9.27
CA GLY A 342 -6.71 -41.12 9.07
C GLY A 342 -6.98 -41.56 7.63
N LYS A 343 -8.26 -41.81 7.34
CA LYS A 343 -8.71 -42.24 6.01
C LYS A 343 -8.75 -41.08 5.04
N TYR A 344 -8.50 -41.36 3.76
CA TYR A 344 -8.51 -40.38 2.66
C TYR A 344 -9.69 -39.40 2.72
N GLU A 345 -10.92 -39.93 2.80
CA GLU A 345 -12.15 -39.12 2.79
C GLU A 345 -12.26 -38.16 3.99
N GLU A 346 -11.76 -38.57 5.17
CA GLU A 346 -11.81 -37.73 6.37
C GLU A 346 -10.81 -36.57 6.26
N VAL A 347 -9.61 -36.86 5.76
CA VAL A 347 -8.55 -35.87 5.53
C VAL A 347 -9.00 -34.89 4.44
N LYS A 348 -9.50 -35.38 3.31
CA LYS A 348 -10.05 -34.59 2.21
C LYS A 348 -11.14 -33.63 2.70
N LYS A 349 -12.14 -34.13 3.42
CA LYS A 349 -13.23 -33.31 3.97
C LYS A 349 -12.73 -32.18 4.89
N ARG A 350 -11.68 -32.42 5.67
CA ARG A 350 -11.05 -31.39 6.51
C ARG A 350 -10.34 -30.33 5.68
N VAL A 351 -9.58 -30.76 4.66
CA VAL A 351 -8.90 -29.85 3.73
C VAL A 351 -9.92 -28.99 2.98
N CYS A 352 -10.96 -29.57 2.37
CA CYS A 352 -11.99 -28.82 1.65
C CYS A 352 -12.64 -27.74 2.54
N ARG A 353 -13.02 -28.11 3.77
CA ARG A 353 -13.59 -27.15 4.74
C ARG A 353 -12.62 -26.00 5.03
N LYS A 354 -11.32 -26.29 5.15
CA LYS A 354 -10.33 -25.26 5.43
C LYS A 354 -10.09 -24.35 4.23
N VAL A 355 -10.06 -24.89 3.01
CA VAL A 355 -10.03 -24.08 1.77
C VAL A 355 -11.23 -23.13 1.71
N GLU A 356 -12.45 -23.63 1.97
CA GLU A 356 -13.67 -22.80 1.99
C GLU A 356 -13.66 -21.73 3.09
N GLU A 357 -13.11 -22.04 4.27
CA GLU A 357 -12.91 -21.07 5.34
C GLU A 357 -11.96 -19.95 4.89
N ARG A 358 -10.82 -20.31 4.29
CA ARG A 358 -9.82 -19.35 3.79
C ARG A 358 -10.38 -18.45 2.70
N GLU A 359 -11.12 -19.01 1.74
CA GLU A 359 -11.81 -18.23 0.70
C GLU A 359 -12.78 -17.20 1.33
N ARG A 360 -13.59 -17.60 2.32
CA ARG A 360 -14.52 -16.69 3.02
C ARG A 360 -13.80 -15.58 3.80
N GLU A 361 -12.57 -15.82 4.23
CA GLU A 361 -11.71 -14.81 4.86
C GLU A 361 -11.02 -13.88 3.85
N GLY A 362 -11.24 -14.05 2.55
CA GLY A 362 -10.52 -13.33 1.49
C GLY A 362 -9.06 -13.75 1.38
N LYS A 363 -8.74 -15.00 1.73
CA LYS A 363 -7.40 -15.59 1.66
C LYS A 363 -7.42 -16.75 0.67
N PRO A 364 -7.37 -16.49 -0.64
CA PRO A 364 -7.41 -17.55 -1.63
C PRO A 364 -6.23 -18.51 -1.45
N VAL A 365 -6.47 -19.76 -1.83
CA VAL A 365 -5.50 -20.84 -1.74
C VAL A 365 -4.91 -21.08 -3.12
N PHE A 366 -3.61 -20.88 -3.24
CA PHE A 366 -2.87 -21.17 -4.47
C PHE A 366 -2.14 -22.49 -4.34
N LEU A 367 -2.25 -23.34 -5.36
CA LEU A 367 -1.52 -24.58 -5.49
C LEU A 367 -0.44 -24.40 -6.55
N ILE A 368 0.82 -24.34 -6.12
CA ILE A 368 1.95 -24.21 -7.03
C ILE A 368 2.28 -25.60 -7.58
N VAL A 369 2.19 -25.79 -8.90
CA VAL A 369 2.34 -27.09 -9.57
C VAL A 369 3.31 -26.95 -10.75
N PRO A 370 4.39 -27.76 -10.81
CA PRO A 370 5.28 -27.72 -11.97
C PRO A 370 4.59 -28.34 -13.19
N LEU A 371 4.92 -27.83 -14.37
CA LEU A 371 4.22 -28.18 -15.61
C LEU A 371 4.34 -29.67 -15.95
N ASP A 372 5.48 -30.29 -15.67
CA ASP A 372 5.74 -31.71 -15.89
C ASP A 372 4.94 -32.64 -14.96
N ALA A 373 4.47 -32.11 -13.83
CA ALA A 373 3.65 -32.83 -12.86
C ALA A 373 2.17 -32.89 -13.24
N VAL A 374 1.69 -31.99 -14.12
CA VAL A 374 0.26 -31.78 -14.35
C VAL A 374 -0.08 -31.72 -15.85
N ASP A 375 -0.90 -32.67 -16.29
CA ASP A 375 -1.59 -32.59 -17.58
C ASP A 375 -3.00 -31.99 -17.41
N LYS A 376 -3.68 -31.74 -18.54
CA LYS A 376 -5.06 -31.24 -18.58
C LYS A 376 -6.03 -32.05 -17.71
N GLY A 377 -5.89 -33.38 -17.73
CA GLY A 377 -6.74 -34.27 -16.95
C GLY A 377 -6.51 -34.12 -15.45
N ARG A 378 -5.25 -34.12 -15.02
CA ARG A 378 -4.84 -33.94 -13.63
C ARG A 378 -5.25 -32.58 -13.08
N ALA A 379 -5.07 -31.50 -13.83
CA ALA A 379 -5.53 -30.18 -13.42
C ALA A 379 -7.04 -30.15 -13.25
N GLN A 380 -7.79 -30.73 -14.19
CA GLN A 380 -9.25 -30.81 -14.09
C GLN A 380 -9.67 -31.61 -12.85
N THR A 381 -9.02 -32.73 -12.57
CA THR A 381 -9.27 -33.52 -11.36
C THR A 381 -9.02 -32.71 -10.09
N ILE A 382 -7.93 -31.94 -10.01
CA ILE A 382 -7.69 -31.06 -8.84
C ILE A 382 -8.80 -30.02 -8.71
N LEU A 383 -9.18 -29.35 -9.81
CA LEU A 383 -10.19 -28.30 -9.79
C LEU A 383 -11.60 -28.83 -9.52
N ASP A 384 -11.88 -30.08 -9.88
CA ASP A 384 -13.14 -30.76 -9.53
C ASP A 384 -13.19 -31.09 -8.03
N GLU A 385 -12.08 -31.52 -7.46
CA GLU A 385 -12.00 -31.90 -6.04
C GLU A 385 -11.84 -30.69 -5.11
N PHE A 386 -11.18 -29.64 -5.59
CA PHE A 386 -10.89 -28.41 -4.87
C PHE A 386 -11.31 -27.19 -5.70
N PRO A 387 -12.61 -26.97 -5.93
CA PRO A 387 -13.12 -25.91 -6.82
C PRO A 387 -12.78 -24.48 -6.38
N LYS A 388 -12.28 -24.30 -5.15
CA LYS A 388 -11.87 -23.03 -4.57
C LYS A 388 -10.36 -22.80 -4.60
N VAL A 389 -9.58 -23.80 -4.97
CA VAL A 389 -8.13 -23.66 -5.18
C VAL A 389 -7.88 -23.00 -6.53
N THR A 390 -6.83 -22.18 -6.59
CA THR A 390 -6.29 -21.64 -7.84
C THR A 390 -4.99 -22.36 -8.18
N LEU A 391 -4.91 -22.96 -9.36
CA LEU A 391 -3.69 -23.59 -9.85
C LEU A 391 -2.72 -22.52 -10.34
N PHE A 392 -1.47 -22.62 -9.92
CA PHE A 392 -0.37 -21.82 -10.41
C PHE A 392 0.64 -22.77 -11.06
N ILE A 393 0.57 -22.88 -12.38
CA ILE A 393 1.37 -23.80 -13.19
C ILE A 393 2.67 -23.09 -13.58
N HIS A 394 3.82 -23.75 -13.42
CA HIS A 394 5.09 -23.14 -13.80
C HIS A 394 6.01 -24.09 -14.58
N GLY A 395 6.81 -23.54 -15.48
CA GLY A 395 7.94 -24.25 -16.11
C GLY A 395 9.06 -23.27 -16.44
N GLU A 396 10.32 -23.70 -16.36
CA GLU A 396 11.48 -22.82 -16.60
C GLU A 396 11.45 -22.19 -17.99
N THR A 397 11.00 -22.94 -19.00
CA THR A 397 10.98 -22.49 -20.40
C THR A 397 9.57 -22.20 -20.91
N LEU A 398 8.56 -22.12 -20.04
CA LEU A 398 7.16 -22.09 -20.49
C LEU A 398 6.82 -20.80 -21.23
N THR A 399 6.63 -20.90 -22.54
CA THR A 399 6.20 -19.78 -23.37
C THR A 399 4.66 -19.66 -23.43
N PRO A 400 4.12 -18.47 -23.75
CA PRO A 400 2.68 -18.30 -23.99
C PRO A 400 2.13 -19.25 -25.08
N SER A 401 2.93 -19.53 -26.11
CA SER A 401 2.55 -20.46 -27.19
C SER A 401 2.48 -21.90 -26.72
N GLU A 402 3.51 -22.38 -26.01
CA GLU A 402 3.50 -23.75 -25.46
C GLU A 402 2.38 -23.93 -24.46
N PHE A 403 2.06 -22.88 -23.68
CA PHE A 403 0.94 -22.92 -22.77
C PHE A 403 -0.42 -23.00 -23.48
N ALA A 404 -0.60 -22.26 -24.58
CA ALA A 404 -1.82 -22.30 -25.36
C ALA A 404 -2.07 -23.71 -25.93
N ASP A 405 -1.02 -24.43 -26.34
CA ASP A 405 -1.10 -25.79 -26.89
C ASP A 405 -1.52 -26.85 -25.86
N LEU A 406 -1.38 -26.56 -24.55
CA LEU A 406 -1.76 -27.48 -23.48
C LEU A 406 -3.28 -27.52 -23.21
N GLU A 407 -4.04 -26.60 -23.81
CA GLU A 407 -5.51 -26.51 -23.72
C GLU A 407 -6.07 -26.56 -22.28
N PHE A 408 -5.39 -25.96 -21.31
CA PHE A 408 -5.91 -25.89 -19.94
C PHE A 408 -7.19 -25.04 -19.88
N PRO A 409 -8.35 -25.60 -19.49
CA PRO A 409 -9.62 -24.88 -19.52
C PRO A 409 -9.60 -23.64 -18.62
N GLY A 410 -9.74 -22.45 -19.22
CA GLY A 410 -9.85 -21.19 -18.49
C GLY A 410 -8.58 -20.76 -17.75
N ALA A 411 -7.43 -21.32 -18.13
CA ALA A 411 -6.15 -20.90 -17.59
C ALA A 411 -5.55 -19.74 -18.41
N ASP A 412 -5.00 -18.75 -17.71
CA ASP A 412 -4.33 -17.62 -18.36
C ASP A 412 -2.82 -17.76 -18.26
N PHE A 413 -2.11 -17.39 -19.32
CA PHE A 413 -0.69 -17.07 -19.18
C PHE A 413 -0.55 -15.68 -18.58
N LEU A 414 0.24 -15.54 -17.52
CA LEU A 414 0.39 -14.26 -16.82
C LEU A 414 1.07 -13.23 -17.73
N ALA A 415 0.38 -12.11 -17.98
CA ALA A 415 0.85 -11.04 -18.85
C ALA A 415 1.00 -9.71 -18.08
N PRO A 416 2.03 -8.88 -18.36
CA PRO A 416 3.16 -9.20 -19.22
C PRO A 416 3.97 -10.40 -18.70
N PRO A 417 4.63 -11.16 -19.59
CA PRO A 417 5.47 -12.29 -19.18
C PRO A 417 6.55 -11.86 -18.19
N LEU A 418 6.97 -12.80 -17.34
CA LEU A 418 8.10 -12.59 -16.43
C LEU A 418 9.36 -12.29 -17.24
N ASP A 419 10.03 -11.20 -16.88
CA ASP A 419 11.37 -10.89 -17.36
C ASP A 419 12.37 -11.68 -16.51
N LEU A 420 12.92 -12.77 -17.07
CA LEU A 420 13.85 -13.67 -16.38
C LEU A 420 15.16 -12.96 -16.00
N GLU A 421 15.61 -11.98 -16.80
CA GLU A 421 16.80 -11.19 -16.45
C GLU A 421 16.51 -10.31 -15.22
N ALA A 422 15.32 -9.72 -15.16
CA ALA A 422 14.89 -8.96 -13.98
C ALA A 422 14.71 -9.86 -12.74
N GLU A 423 14.24 -11.10 -12.92
CA GLU A 423 14.15 -12.11 -11.85
C GLU A 423 15.53 -12.47 -11.31
N ASP A 424 16.51 -12.72 -12.17
CA ASP A 424 17.89 -13.03 -11.78
C ASP A 424 18.54 -11.90 -10.97
N VAL A 425 18.40 -10.66 -11.46
CA VAL A 425 18.88 -9.47 -10.73
C VAL A 425 18.18 -9.37 -9.37
N ALA A 426 16.86 -9.58 -9.32
CA ALA A 426 16.12 -9.57 -8.07
C ALA A 426 16.61 -10.68 -7.12
N ARG A 427 16.83 -11.90 -7.59
CA ARG A 427 17.35 -13.01 -6.77
C ARG A 427 18.71 -12.66 -6.16
N ALA A 428 19.63 -12.13 -6.97
CA ALA A 428 20.95 -11.71 -6.49
C ALA A 428 20.85 -10.61 -5.43
N GLU A 429 20.04 -9.58 -5.69
CA GLU A 429 19.82 -8.47 -4.75
C GLU A 429 19.14 -8.92 -3.46
N TYR A 430 18.17 -9.82 -3.54
CA TYR A 430 17.53 -10.40 -2.36
C TYR A 430 18.55 -11.13 -1.47
N GLY A 431 19.45 -11.92 -2.07
CA GLY A 431 20.55 -12.57 -1.35
C GLY A 431 21.50 -11.58 -0.66
N HIS A 432 21.80 -10.44 -1.32
CA HIS A 432 22.57 -9.36 -0.70
C HIS A 432 21.84 -8.73 0.49
N LEU A 433 20.53 -8.47 0.35
CA LEU A 433 19.71 -7.90 1.41
C LEU A 433 19.55 -8.85 2.60
N LEU A 434 19.42 -10.17 2.38
CA LEU A 434 19.42 -11.18 3.45
C LEU A 434 20.71 -11.13 4.25
N LYS A 435 21.87 -11.11 3.58
CA LYS A 435 23.17 -10.97 4.25
C LYS A 435 23.25 -9.68 5.08
N LEU A 436 22.75 -8.57 4.53
CA LEU A 436 22.75 -7.27 5.20
C LEU A 436 21.98 -7.30 6.52
N ILE A 437 20.83 -7.98 6.56
CA ILE A 437 20.01 -8.09 7.77
C ILE A 437 20.46 -9.24 8.71
N GLY A 438 21.52 -9.96 8.35
CA GLY A 438 22.10 -11.05 9.16
C GLY A 438 21.35 -12.37 9.04
N GLU A 439 20.67 -12.60 7.91
CA GLU A 439 19.93 -13.81 7.60
C GLU A 439 20.75 -14.82 6.79
N SER A 440 20.43 -16.11 6.94
CA SER A 440 21.11 -17.16 6.15
C SER A 440 20.72 -17.07 4.68
N LEU A 441 21.66 -17.39 3.79
CA LEU A 441 21.38 -17.58 2.38
C LEU A 441 20.53 -18.83 2.10
N ASP A 442 20.47 -19.78 3.03
CA ASP A 442 19.55 -20.92 2.92
C ASP A 442 18.09 -20.47 2.82
N ARG A 443 17.80 -19.22 3.20
CA ARG A 443 16.47 -18.60 3.08
C ARG A 443 16.15 -18.08 1.68
N LEU A 444 17.11 -18.10 0.75
CA LEU A 444 16.90 -17.66 -0.63
C LEU A 444 15.96 -18.60 -1.38
N ASP A 445 15.96 -19.88 -0.99
CA ASP A 445 15.22 -20.97 -1.63
C ASP A 445 14.36 -21.75 -0.61
N ASP A 446 14.00 -21.16 0.55
CA ASP A 446 13.09 -21.78 1.53
C ASP A 446 11.63 -21.31 1.30
N PRO A 447 10.79 -22.07 0.58
CA PRO A 447 9.39 -21.72 0.35
C PRO A 447 8.54 -21.74 1.63
N GLN A 448 8.97 -22.47 2.68
CA GLN A 448 8.20 -22.66 3.92
C GLN A 448 8.39 -21.55 4.95
N ARG A 449 9.41 -20.69 4.79
CA ARG A 449 9.82 -19.62 5.74
C ARG A 449 8.70 -18.75 6.31
N PHE A 450 7.62 -18.68 5.56
CA PHE A 450 6.88 -17.47 5.27
C PHE A 450 5.39 -17.83 5.51
N ALA A 451 5.11 -19.14 5.67
CA ALA A 451 3.98 -19.72 6.38
C ALA A 451 4.16 -19.76 7.91
N ARG A 452 5.41 -19.58 8.39
CA ARG A 452 5.80 -19.47 9.80
C ARG A 452 5.81 -18.00 10.21
#